data_AF-A0A4V1J2R6-F1
#
_entry.id   AF-A0A4V1J2R6-F1
#
_cell.length_a   1.000
_cell.length_b   1.000
_cell.length_c   1.000
_cell.angle_alpha   90.00
_cell.angle_beta   90.00
_cell.angle_gamma   90.00
#
_symmetry.space_group_name_H-M   'P 1'
#
loop_
_entity.id
_entity.type
_entity.pdbx_description
1 polymer ?
#
loop_
_entity_poly.entity_id
_entity_poly.type
_entity_poly.pdbx_seq_one_letter_code
_entity_poly.pdbx_strand_id
1 'polypeptide(L)'
;MDLRLKEILEDEQNSFREDACDSYVQLADTCLFRPCFGEAVVFVGASPVKRYVSTALAALRAHDAVLLAGKGEAVSKLVTVAEQVKQQAAGRVVQLNRGCDTDSLVNPGLKAEASVKNVHAFFGDAQDAPIAWGVILLSLAGEAVGLKTNASVGAAVRLIRGPKVYRIPTMMIFLATGEVKGVEGWTRQVKAA
;
A
#
# COMPACT_ATOMS: atom_id res chain seq x y z
N MET A 1 12.22 14.79 -6.72
CA MET A 1 11.82 13.93 -5.58
C MET A 1 13.09 13.49 -4.90
N ASP A 2 13.16 13.60 -3.58
CA ASP A 2 14.32 13.15 -2.78
C ASP A 2 14.58 11.65 -3.05
N LEU A 3 15.86 11.26 -3.20
CA LEU A 3 16.25 9.88 -3.48
C LEU A 3 15.77 8.93 -2.38
N ARG A 4 15.86 9.35 -1.12
CA ARG A 4 15.47 8.53 0.03
C ARG A 4 13.97 8.31 0.12
N LEU A 5 13.19 9.33 -0.27
CA LEU A 5 11.74 9.21 -0.37
C LEU A 5 11.35 8.21 -1.47
N LYS A 6 12.11 8.18 -2.56
CA LYS A 6 11.90 7.23 -3.66
C LYS A 6 12.18 5.80 -3.22
N GLU A 7 13.28 5.56 -2.52
CA GLU A 7 13.65 4.24 -1.99
C GLU A 7 12.56 3.71 -1.05
N ILE A 8 12.09 4.51 -0.10
CA ILE A 8 11.03 4.08 0.84
C ILE A 8 9.73 3.75 0.10
N LEU A 9 9.36 4.56 -0.90
CA LEU A 9 8.17 4.29 -1.69
C LEU A 9 8.32 3.01 -2.52
N GLU A 10 9.51 2.74 -3.06
CA GLU A 10 9.81 1.51 -3.80
C GLU A 10 9.76 0.29 -2.86
N ASP A 11 10.34 0.38 -1.66
CA ASP A 11 10.31 -0.69 -0.65
C ASP A 11 8.88 -0.97 -0.16
N GLU A 12 8.10 0.06 0.17
CA GLU A 12 6.69 -0.09 0.55
C GLU A 12 5.87 -0.70 -0.60
N GLN A 13 6.20 -0.36 -1.85
CA GLN A 13 5.53 -0.89 -3.03
C GLN A 13 5.91 -2.35 -3.29
N ASN A 14 7.15 -2.74 -3.00
CA ASN A 14 7.65 -4.11 -3.12
C ASN A 14 7.05 -5.01 -2.03
N SER A 15 7.04 -4.56 -0.77
CA SER A 15 6.38 -5.27 0.34
C SER A 15 4.90 -5.52 0.04
N PHE A 16 4.17 -4.52 -0.47
CA PHE A 16 2.78 -4.71 -0.88
C PHE A 16 2.62 -5.76 -2.01
N ARG A 17 3.59 -5.84 -2.93
CA ARG A 17 3.56 -6.83 -4.01
C ARG A 17 3.79 -8.24 -3.50
N GLU A 18 4.74 -8.41 -2.59
CA GLU A 18 5.03 -9.68 -1.93
C GLU A 18 3.80 -10.18 -1.16
N ASP A 19 3.21 -9.33 -0.32
CA ASP A 19 1.99 -9.67 0.44
C ASP A 19 0.82 -10.09 -0.45
N ALA A 20 0.64 -9.41 -1.58
CA ALA A 20 -0.40 -9.75 -2.55
C ALA A 20 -0.12 -11.09 -3.26
N CYS A 21 1.13 -11.34 -3.65
CA CYS A 21 1.53 -12.60 -4.24
C CYS A 21 1.34 -13.77 -3.26
N ASP A 22 1.75 -13.61 -2.01
CA ASP A 22 1.56 -14.61 -0.96
C ASP A 22 0.07 -14.87 -0.70
N SER A 23 -0.73 -13.80 -0.65
CA SER A 23 -2.18 -13.90 -0.52
C SER A 23 -2.82 -14.66 -1.70
N TYR A 24 -2.33 -14.45 -2.93
CA TYR A 24 -2.80 -15.21 -4.10
C TYR A 24 -2.47 -16.69 -3.97
N VAL A 25 -1.22 -17.03 -3.62
CA VAL A 25 -0.78 -18.42 -3.50
C VAL A 25 -1.61 -19.16 -2.44
N GLN A 26 -1.81 -18.54 -1.27
CA GLN A 26 -2.63 -19.10 -0.20
C GLN A 26 -4.09 -19.31 -0.65
N LEU A 27 -4.67 -18.34 -1.35
CA LEU A 27 -6.04 -18.45 -1.87
C LEU A 27 -6.16 -19.51 -2.96
N ALA A 28 -5.22 -19.54 -3.90
CA ALA A 28 -5.21 -20.52 -4.97
C ALA A 28 -5.15 -21.94 -4.39
N ASP A 29 -4.25 -22.18 -3.44
CA ASP A 29 -4.14 -23.47 -2.73
C ASP A 29 -5.43 -23.82 -1.97
N THR A 30 -5.94 -22.89 -1.16
CA THR A 30 -7.18 -23.09 -0.38
C THR A 30 -8.40 -23.39 -1.27
N CYS A 31 -8.45 -22.76 -2.45
CA CYS A 31 -9.56 -22.89 -3.39
C CYS A 31 -9.30 -23.96 -4.47
N LEU A 32 -8.21 -24.73 -4.36
CA LEU A 32 -7.83 -25.81 -5.26
C LEU A 32 -7.57 -25.36 -6.72
N PHE A 33 -7.14 -24.11 -6.92
CA PHE A 33 -6.59 -23.64 -8.18
C PHE A 33 -5.09 -23.95 -8.24
N ARG A 34 -4.55 -24.12 -9.45
CA ARG A 34 -3.10 -24.28 -9.62
C ARG A 34 -2.40 -22.96 -9.29
N PRO A 35 -1.57 -22.88 -8.25
CA PRO A 35 -0.85 -21.64 -7.94
C PRO A 35 0.16 -21.34 -9.05
N CYS A 36 0.14 -20.11 -9.55
CA CYS A 36 1.18 -19.55 -10.40
C CYS A 36 1.73 -18.24 -9.80
N PHE A 37 3.06 -18.11 -9.75
CA PHE A 37 3.68 -16.94 -9.17
C PHE A 37 3.71 -15.80 -10.19
N GLY A 38 3.21 -14.62 -9.80
CA GLY A 38 3.37 -13.36 -10.54
C GLY A 38 2.45 -13.17 -11.76
N GLU A 39 2.11 -14.21 -12.52
CA GLU A 39 1.32 -14.08 -13.76
C GLU A 39 -0.18 -13.85 -13.50
N ALA A 40 -0.70 -14.39 -12.40
CA ALA A 40 -2.10 -14.22 -12.00
C ALA A 40 -2.33 -13.08 -11.00
N VAL A 41 -1.34 -12.20 -10.78
CA VAL A 41 -1.50 -11.03 -9.90
C VAL A 41 -1.36 -9.75 -10.72
N VAL A 42 -2.39 -8.90 -10.69
CA VAL A 42 -2.43 -7.64 -11.44
C VAL A 42 -2.46 -6.47 -10.46
N PHE A 43 -1.37 -5.70 -10.43
CA PHE A 43 -1.25 -4.49 -9.64
C PHE A 43 -1.85 -3.28 -10.37
N VAL A 44 -2.95 -2.75 -9.84
CA VAL A 44 -3.63 -1.57 -10.39
C VAL A 44 -2.97 -0.29 -9.85
N GLY A 45 -2.40 0.49 -10.76
CA GLY A 45 -1.79 1.79 -10.48
C GLY A 45 -2.25 2.86 -11.47
N ALA A 46 -1.32 3.72 -11.93
CA ALA A 46 -1.63 4.91 -12.73
C ALA A 46 -2.16 4.63 -14.16
N SER A 47 -1.84 3.48 -14.78
CA SER A 47 -2.22 3.19 -16.18
C SER A 47 -3.76 3.20 -16.42
N PRO A 48 -4.21 3.27 -17.70
CA PRO A 48 -5.62 3.23 -18.04
C PRO A 48 -6.30 1.90 -17.66
N VAL A 49 -7.57 1.96 -17.26
CA VAL A 49 -8.40 0.81 -16.85
C VAL A 49 -8.37 -0.32 -17.87
N LYS A 50 -8.52 0.01 -19.17
CA LYS A 50 -8.57 -0.95 -20.28
C LYS A 50 -7.37 -1.92 -20.28
N ARG A 51 -6.18 -1.43 -19.93
CA ARG A 51 -4.96 -2.25 -19.87
C ARG A 51 -5.03 -3.30 -18.77
N TYR A 52 -5.51 -2.92 -17.59
CA TYR A 52 -5.65 -3.86 -16.48
C TYR A 52 -6.75 -4.88 -16.76
N VAL A 53 -7.86 -4.45 -17.36
CA VAL A 53 -8.95 -5.35 -17.74
C VAL A 53 -8.47 -6.40 -18.75
N SER A 54 -7.74 -5.99 -19.81
CA SER A 54 -7.21 -6.95 -20.78
C SER A 54 -6.21 -7.94 -20.15
N THR A 55 -5.35 -7.45 -19.26
CA THR A 55 -4.37 -8.28 -18.55
C THR A 55 -5.07 -9.27 -17.61
N ALA A 56 -6.03 -8.80 -16.83
CA ALA A 56 -6.80 -9.62 -15.90
C ALA A 56 -7.63 -10.69 -16.62
N LEU A 57 -8.26 -10.36 -17.76
CA LEU A 57 -8.98 -11.33 -18.57
C LEU A 57 -8.04 -12.39 -19.17
N ALA A 58 -6.83 -12.00 -19.59
CA ALA A 58 -5.84 -12.96 -20.07
C ALA A 58 -5.39 -13.92 -18.96
N ALA A 59 -5.07 -13.38 -17.78
CA ALA A 59 -4.69 -14.17 -16.61
C ALA A 59 -5.83 -15.11 -16.15
N LEU A 60 -7.07 -14.60 -16.08
CA LEU A 60 -8.23 -15.39 -15.69
C LEU A 60 -8.49 -16.56 -16.67
N ARG A 61 -8.27 -16.37 -17.98
CA ARG A 61 -8.39 -17.46 -18.96
C ARG A 61 -7.26 -18.48 -18.90
N ALA A 62 -6.06 -18.05 -18.49
CA ALA A 62 -4.89 -18.90 -18.43
C ALA A 62 -4.82 -19.74 -17.14
N HIS A 63 -5.37 -19.23 -16.04
CA HIS A 63 -5.17 -19.79 -14.70
C HIS A 63 -6.46 -20.05 -13.92
N ASP A 64 -7.63 -19.79 -14.52
CA ASP A 64 -8.96 -19.88 -13.89
C ASP A 64 -9.18 -19.00 -12.65
N ALA A 65 -8.15 -18.25 -12.23
CA ALA A 65 -8.16 -17.31 -11.13
C ALA A 65 -7.18 -16.17 -11.36
N VAL A 66 -7.51 -14.98 -10.87
CA VAL A 66 -6.66 -13.79 -10.88
C VAL A 66 -6.86 -12.97 -9.61
N LEU A 67 -5.77 -12.47 -9.04
CA LEU A 67 -5.81 -11.48 -7.96
C LEU A 67 -5.56 -10.09 -8.53
N LEU A 68 -6.47 -9.16 -8.24
CA LEU A 68 -6.28 -7.75 -8.52
C LEU A 68 -5.94 -7.04 -7.21
N ALA A 69 -4.88 -6.23 -7.19
CA ALA A 69 -4.42 -5.55 -5.98
C ALA A 69 -4.25 -4.04 -6.24
N GLY A 70 -4.68 -3.20 -5.29
CA GLY A 70 -4.56 -1.75 -5.38
C GLY A 70 -4.37 -1.09 -4.02
N LYS A 71 -3.64 0.02 -4.00
CA LYS A 71 -3.29 0.82 -2.80
C LYS A 71 -3.68 2.28 -2.99
N GLY A 72 -4.14 2.92 -1.91
CA GLY A 72 -4.48 4.34 -1.86
C GLY A 72 -5.54 4.73 -2.89
N GLU A 73 -5.25 5.75 -3.69
CA GLU A 73 -6.18 6.27 -4.70
C GLU A 73 -6.55 5.23 -5.78
N ALA A 74 -5.69 4.21 -5.98
CA ALA A 74 -5.94 3.17 -6.98
C ALA A 74 -7.05 2.19 -6.57
N VAL A 75 -7.50 2.17 -5.31
CA VAL A 75 -8.57 1.27 -4.84
C VAL A 75 -9.88 1.50 -5.59
N SER A 76 -10.25 2.76 -5.87
CA SER A 76 -11.45 3.07 -6.66
C SER A 76 -11.36 2.52 -8.09
N LYS A 77 -10.18 2.66 -8.71
CA LYS A 77 -9.87 2.12 -10.05
C LYS A 77 -9.88 0.60 -10.05
N LEU A 78 -9.34 -0.04 -9.01
CA LEU A 78 -9.32 -1.49 -8.83
C LEU A 78 -10.74 -2.07 -8.88
N VAL A 79 -11.68 -1.50 -8.14
CA VAL A 79 -13.08 -1.92 -8.16
C VAL A 79 -13.66 -1.80 -9.57
N THR A 80 -13.39 -0.69 -10.25
CA THR A 80 -13.84 -0.49 -11.64
C THR A 80 -13.28 -1.54 -12.59
N VAL A 81 -12.00 -1.90 -12.45
CA VAL A 81 -11.37 -2.97 -13.23
C VAL A 81 -12.06 -4.32 -12.94
N ALA A 82 -12.27 -4.66 -11.67
CA ALA A 82 -12.91 -5.90 -11.27
C ALA A 82 -14.34 -6.04 -11.85
N GLU A 83 -15.14 -4.97 -11.79
CA GLU A 83 -16.49 -4.97 -12.36
C GLU A 83 -16.48 -5.17 -13.88
N GLN A 84 -15.56 -4.50 -14.60
CA GLN A 84 -15.44 -4.67 -16.05
C GLN A 84 -14.97 -6.08 -16.43
N VAL A 85 -14.05 -6.68 -15.67
CA VAL A 85 -13.62 -8.07 -15.87
C VAL A 85 -14.82 -9.01 -15.70
N LYS A 86 -15.62 -8.84 -14.65
CA LYS A 86 -16.85 -9.66 -14.44
C LYS A 86 -17.89 -9.50 -15.55
N GLN A 87 -18.00 -8.32 -16.15
CA GLN A 87 -18.91 -8.07 -17.26
C GLN A 87 -18.44 -8.70 -18.57
N GLN A 88 -17.11 -8.79 -18.78
CA GLN A 88 -16.51 -9.28 -20.02
C GLN A 88 -16.07 -10.75 -19.98
N ALA A 89 -15.95 -11.33 -18.78
CA ALA A 89 -15.64 -12.73 -18.60
C ALA A 89 -16.79 -13.60 -19.12
N ALA A 90 -16.45 -14.71 -19.77
CA ALA A 90 -17.44 -15.70 -20.18
C ALA A 90 -17.84 -16.54 -18.96
N GLY A 91 -19.13 -16.53 -18.62
CA GLY A 91 -19.67 -17.35 -17.55
C GLY A 91 -19.68 -16.68 -16.18
N ARG A 92 -19.83 -17.50 -15.13
CA ARG A 92 -19.97 -17.03 -13.75
C ARG A 92 -18.60 -16.80 -13.14
N VAL A 93 -18.37 -15.58 -12.67
CA VAL A 93 -17.18 -15.21 -11.89
C VAL A 93 -17.56 -15.06 -10.43
N VAL A 94 -16.83 -15.76 -9.56
CA VAL A 94 -16.90 -15.57 -8.11
C VAL A 94 -15.82 -14.58 -7.70
N GLN A 95 -16.17 -13.69 -6.78
CA GLN A 95 -15.29 -12.66 -6.26
C GLN A 95 -15.08 -12.86 -4.75
N LEU A 96 -13.83 -12.79 -4.31
CA LEU A 96 -13.48 -12.63 -2.89
C LEU A 96 -12.79 -11.28 -2.71
N ASN A 97 -13.19 -10.54 -1.69
CA ASN A 97 -12.63 -9.22 -1.36
C ASN A 97 -11.91 -9.26 -0.02
N ARG A 98 -10.74 -8.64 0.04
CA ARG A 98 -10.04 -8.35 1.29
C ARG A 98 -9.62 -6.88 1.30
N GLY A 99 -10.13 -6.15 2.28
CA GLY A 99 -9.67 -4.80 2.58
C GLY A 99 -8.71 -4.84 3.77
N CYS A 100 -7.62 -4.10 3.69
CA CYS A 100 -6.67 -3.91 4.77
C CYS A 100 -6.09 -2.50 4.69
N ASP A 101 -5.39 -2.08 5.75
CA ASP A 101 -4.58 -0.87 5.74
C ASP A 101 -3.11 -1.25 5.67
N THR A 102 -2.34 -0.52 4.85
CA THR A 102 -0.89 -0.61 4.84
C THR A 102 -0.31 0.63 5.51
N ASP A 103 0.57 0.43 6.47
CA ASP A 103 1.29 1.51 7.12
C ASP A 103 2.31 2.13 6.15
N SER A 104 2.43 3.47 6.19
CA SER A 104 3.33 4.22 5.33
C SER A 104 3.95 5.38 6.07
N LEU A 105 5.23 5.65 5.81
CA LEU A 105 5.92 6.82 6.33
C LEU A 105 5.68 8.07 5.47
N VAL A 106 5.11 7.87 4.29
CA VAL A 106 4.83 8.91 3.31
C VAL A 106 3.35 9.26 3.37
N ASN A 107 3.06 10.55 3.55
CA ASN A 107 1.67 10.99 3.53
C ASN A 107 1.12 10.92 2.09
N PRO A 108 0.07 10.12 1.82
CA PRO A 108 -0.53 10.05 0.49
C PRO A 108 -1.25 11.35 0.07
N GLY A 109 -1.64 12.21 1.02
CA GLY A 109 -2.40 13.44 0.76
C GLY A 109 -1.60 14.75 0.87
N LEU A 110 -0.28 14.71 1.06
CA LEU A 110 0.57 15.91 1.09
C LEU A 110 1.64 15.85 0.02
N LYS A 111 2.16 17.03 -0.37
CA LYS A 111 3.31 17.12 -1.28
C LYS A 111 4.54 16.43 -0.65
N ALA A 112 5.37 15.84 -1.51
CA ALA A 112 6.55 15.05 -1.14
C ALA A 112 7.45 15.73 -0.10
N GLU A 113 7.56 17.06 -0.12
CA GLU A 113 8.41 17.86 0.79
C GLU A 113 7.97 17.78 2.27
N ALA A 114 6.68 17.50 2.54
CA ALA A 114 6.17 17.34 3.90
C ALA A 114 6.52 15.95 4.48
N SER A 115 6.63 14.93 3.63
CA SER A 115 6.96 13.55 3.99
C SER A 115 8.46 13.35 4.22
N VAL A 116 9.32 14.13 3.55
CA VAL A 116 10.78 14.12 3.78
C VAL A 116 11.10 14.38 5.25
N LYS A 117 10.48 15.37 5.89
CA LYS A 117 10.70 15.67 7.32
C LYS A 117 10.30 14.52 8.25
N ASN A 118 9.38 13.65 7.82
CA ASN A 118 8.90 12.51 8.59
C ASN A 118 9.86 11.31 8.44
N VAL A 119 10.36 11.10 7.22
CA VAL A 119 11.40 10.12 6.90
C VAL A 119 12.70 10.44 7.64
N HIS A 120 13.16 11.69 7.63
CA HIS A 120 14.37 12.11 8.35
C HIS A 120 14.24 11.91 9.87
N ALA A 121 13.03 12.10 10.43
CA ALA A 121 12.76 11.84 11.84
C ALA A 121 12.74 10.34 12.17
N PHE A 122 12.33 9.48 11.23
CA PHE A 122 12.31 8.01 11.41
C PHE A 122 13.71 7.40 11.37
N PHE A 123 14.50 7.78 10.36
CA PHE A 123 15.78 7.13 10.10
C PHE A 123 16.98 7.85 10.69
N GLY A 124 16.77 9.01 11.32
CA GLY A 124 17.79 9.80 12.01
C GLY A 124 18.97 10.15 11.10
N ASP A 125 19.05 11.38 10.61
CA ASP A 125 20.35 11.85 10.14
C ASP A 125 21.28 11.92 11.35
N ALA A 126 22.19 10.94 11.43
CA ALA A 126 23.28 10.89 12.39
C ALA A 126 24.21 12.13 12.32
N GLN A 127 23.97 13.06 11.39
CA GLN A 127 24.66 14.33 11.27
C GLN A 127 24.10 15.44 12.18
N ASP A 128 22.83 15.37 12.62
CA ASP A 128 22.22 16.40 13.49
C ASP A 128 22.16 15.99 14.99
N ALA A 129 22.61 14.78 15.30
CA ALA A 129 22.63 14.23 16.66
C ALA A 129 23.44 15.07 17.69
N PRO A 130 24.51 15.80 17.36
CA PRO A 130 25.20 16.63 18.36
C PRO A 130 24.43 17.90 18.73
N ILE A 131 23.61 18.44 17.82
CA ILE A 131 22.93 19.73 18.02
C ILE A 131 21.65 19.53 18.84
N ALA A 132 20.92 18.42 18.62
CA ALA A 132 19.67 18.15 19.33
C ALA A 132 19.87 17.95 20.85
N TRP A 133 20.94 17.25 21.27
CA TRP A 133 21.28 17.14 22.70
C TRP A 133 21.79 18.44 23.30
N GLY A 134 22.57 19.21 22.54
CA GLY A 134 23.03 20.53 22.96
C GLY A 134 21.87 21.50 23.23
N VAL A 135 20.85 21.51 22.37
CA VAL A 135 19.67 22.38 22.51
C VAL A 135 18.74 21.93 23.65
N ILE A 136 18.62 20.63 23.92
CA ILE A 136 17.82 20.12 25.06
C ILE A 136 18.51 20.45 26.39
N LEU A 137 19.84 20.31 26.48
CA LEU A 137 20.62 20.73 27.66
C LEU A 137 20.55 22.24 27.89
N LEU A 138 20.62 23.06 26.83
CA LEU A 138 20.48 24.52 26.92
C LEU A 138 19.05 24.98 27.24
N SER A 139 18.02 24.21 26.87
CA SER A 139 16.63 24.54 27.24
C SER A 139 16.30 24.16 28.70
N LEU A 140 17.02 23.20 29.27
CA LEU A 140 16.92 22.83 30.70
C LEU A 140 17.79 23.72 31.60
N ALA A 141 18.90 24.24 31.08
CA ALA A 141 19.74 25.25 31.73
C ALA A 141 19.32 26.64 31.25
N GLY A 142 18.27 27.20 31.88
CA GLY A 142 17.61 28.44 31.46
C GLY A 142 18.50 29.67 31.33
N GLU A 143 19.18 29.84 30.20
CA GLU A 143 19.78 31.11 29.79
C GLU A 143 19.44 31.48 28.34
N ALA A 144 19.14 32.77 28.20
CA ALA A 144 18.57 33.42 27.05
C ALA A 144 19.53 33.48 25.86
N VAL A 145 19.15 32.85 24.74
CA VAL A 145 19.60 33.30 23.42
C VAL A 145 18.40 33.27 22.47
N GLY A 146 18.02 34.46 22.00
CA GLY A 146 16.89 34.69 21.10
C GLY A 146 17.12 34.13 19.70
N LEU A 147 16.99 32.81 19.53
CA LEU A 147 16.75 32.19 18.22
C LEU A 147 15.25 32.10 17.96
N LYS A 148 14.81 32.45 16.75
CA LYS A 148 13.42 32.29 16.30
C LYS A 148 13.05 30.80 16.30
N THR A 149 12.40 30.34 17.38
CA THR A 149 12.28 28.92 17.77
C THR A 149 11.11 28.14 17.17
N ASN A 150 10.30 28.71 16.26
CA ASN A 150 9.12 28.00 15.73
C ASN A 150 9.48 26.71 14.97
N ALA A 151 10.65 26.65 14.31
CA ALA A 151 11.13 25.43 13.66
C ALA A 151 11.71 24.41 14.67
N SER A 152 12.31 24.88 15.76
CA SER A 152 12.99 24.04 16.76
C SER A 152 12.02 23.29 17.69
N VAL A 153 10.90 23.91 18.07
CA VAL A 153 9.87 23.26 18.90
C VAL A 153 9.18 22.15 18.12
N GLY A 154 8.90 22.37 16.82
CA GLY A 154 8.32 21.35 15.95
C GLY A 154 9.23 20.14 15.73
N ALA A 155 10.55 20.34 15.69
CA ALA A 155 11.53 19.27 15.59
C ALA A 155 11.64 18.50 16.92
N ALA A 156 11.74 19.20 18.06
CA ALA A 156 11.81 18.59 19.38
C ALA A 156 10.55 17.78 19.74
N VAL A 157 9.35 18.30 19.43
CA VAL A 157 8.08 17.58 19.65
C VAL A 157 7.96 16.33 18.78
N ARG A 158 8.53 16.34 17.57
CA ARG A 158 8.56 15.15 16.69
C ARG A 158 9.56 14.09 17.15
N LEU A 159 10.70 14.52 17.69
CA LEU A 159 11.66 13.62 18.34
C LEU A 159 11.03 12.87 19.52
N ILE A 160 10.18 13.55 20.29
CA ILE A 160 9.49 12.99 21.47
C ILE A 160 8.28 12.12 21.09
N ARG A 161 7.55 12.47 20.02
CA ARG A 161 6.33 11.74 19.59
C ARG A 161 6.58 10.58 18.64
N GLY A 162 7.78 10.49 18.08
CA GLY A 162 8.11 9.52 17.04
C GLY A 162 7.55 9.91 15.67
N PRO A 163 7.93 9.14 14.63
CA PRO A 163 7.54 9.39 13.26
C PRO A 163 6.04 9.12 13.05
N LYS A 164 5.39 9.94 12.22
CA LYS A 164 3.98 9.79 11.92
C LYS A 164 3.77 8.66 10.92
N VAL A 165 3.11 7.59 11.32
CA VAL A 165 2.71 6.52 10.41
C VAL A 165 1.31 6.82 9.85
N TYR A 166 1.18 6.74 8.53
CA TYR A 166 -0.08 6.93 7.81
C TYR A 166 -0.65 5.58 7.43
N ARG A 167 -1.96 5.39 7.62
CA ARG A 167 -2.67 4.20 7.13
C ARG A 167 -3.19 4.46 5.73
N ILE A 168 -2.71 3.67 4.77
CA ILE A 168 -3.13 3.75 3.38
C ILE A 168 -4.10 2.60 3.10
N PRO A 169 -5.32 2.88 2.63
CA PRO A 169 -6.27 1.82 2.32
C PRO A 169 -5.73 0.96 1.19
N THR A 170 -5.79 -0.34 1.38
CA THR A 170 -5.38 -1.37 0.41
C THR A 170 -6.50 -2.36 0.21
N MET A 171 -6.61 -2.84 -1.02
CA MET A 171 -7.63 -3.80 -1.37
C MET A 171 -7.08 -4.85 -2.32
N MET A 172 -7.49 -6.08 -2.09
CA MET A 172 -7.23 -7.23 -2.93
C MET A 172 -8.57 -7.86 -3.33
N ILE A 173 -8.73 -8.14 -4.62
CA ILE A 173 -9.92 -8.73 -5.20
C ILE A 173 -9.50 -9.97 -5.97
N PHE A 174 -9.87 -11.14 -5.45
CA PHE A 174 -9.66 -12.41 -6.12
C PHE A 174 -10.88 -12.73 -6.98
N LEU A 175 -10.66 -13.00 -8.26
CA LEU A 175 -11.68 -13.38 -9.22
C LEU A 175 -11.37 -14.79 -9.72
N ALA A 176 -12.37 -15.67 -9.75
CA ALA A 176 -12.18 -17.02 -10.26
C ALA A 176 -13.39 -17.53 -11.06
N THR A 177 -13.10 -18.37 -12.05
CA THR A 177 -14.07 -19.12 -12.85
C THR A 177 -14.26 -20.50 -12.22
N GLY A 178 -15.15 -20.59 -11.22
CA GLY A 178 -15.40 -21.84 -10.52
C GLY A 178 -16.11 -21.66 -9.18
N GLU A 179 -16.29 -22.77 -8.47
CA GLU A 179 -16.78 -22.72 -7.10
C GLU A 179 -15.67 -22.36 -6.13
N VAL A 180 -15.83 -21.21 -5.48
CA VAL A 180 -14.94 -20.77 -4.41
C VAL A 180 -15.70 -20.84 -3.09
N LYS A 181 -15.15 -21.59 -2.13
CA LYS A 181 -15.64 -21.64 -0.75
C LYS A 181 -15.32 -20.33 -0.02
N GLY A 182 -16.02 -20.07 1.08
CA GLY A 182 -15.65 -18.95 1.94
C GLY A 182 -14.24 -19.16 2.51
N VAL A 183 -13.41 -18.13 2.44
CA VAL A 183 -12.07 -18.11 3.02
C VAL A 183 -12.07 -17.10 4.17
N GLU A 184 -11.50 -17.47 5.31
CA GLU A 184 -11.41 -16.59 6.47
C GLU A 184 -10.68 -15.28 6.13
N GLY A 185 -11.21 -14.15 6.59
CA GLY A 185 -10.67 -12.83 6.25
C GLY A 185 -11.00 -12.32 4.85
N TRP A 186 -11.78 -13.08 4.07
CA TRP A 186 -12.26 -12.69 2.73
C TRP A 186 -13.78 -12.64 2.66
N THR A 187 -14.30 -11.57 2.08
CA THR A 187 -15.73 -11.41 1.84
C THR A 187 -16.09 -11.95 0.46
N ARG A 188 -16.92 -12.99 0.41
CA ARG A 188 -17.39 -13.59 -0.83
C ARG A 188 -18.56 -12.80 -1.44
N GLN A 189 -18.44 -12.47 -2.72
CA GLN A 189 -19.49 -11.86 -3.53
C GLN A 189 -19.70 -12.70 -4.77
N VAL A 190 -20.95 -13.05 -5.06
CA VAL A 190 -21.31 -13.76 -6.29
C VAL A 190 -22.36 -12.96 -7.04
N LYS A 191 -22.11 -12.73 -8.32
CA LYS A 191 -23.16 -12.23 -9.21
C LYS A 191 -24.18 -13.36 -9.39
N ALA A 192 -25.43 -13.13 -9.01
CA ALA A 192 -26.53 -14.02 -9.38
C ALA A 192 -26.63 -14.02 -10.92
N ALA A 193 -26.78 -15.22 -11.49
CA ALA A 193 -26.93 -15.41 -12.93
C ALA A 193 -28.23 -14.74 -13.42
#